data_AF-A0A2S9FU39-F1
#
_entry.id   AF-A0A2S9FU39-F1
#
_cell.length_a   1.000
_cell.length_b   1.000
_cell.length_c   1.000
_cell.angle_alpha   90.00
_cell.angle_beta   90.00
_cell.angle_gamma   90.00
#
_symmetry.space_group_name_H-M   'P 1'
#
loop_
_entity.id
_entity.type
_entity.pdbx_description
1 polymer ?
#
loop_
_entity_poly.entity_id
_entity_poly.type
_entity_poly.pdbx_seq_one_letter_code
_entity_poly.pdbx_strand_id
1 'polypeptide(L)'
;ADDKAGIATHLAAFRAHGGKPPVGVTVFVEGEEESGSPSLSRLLSAHRDVLAADVIVIADSDNWSTDIPSLTVSLRGLADCVVEVATL
;
A
#
# COMPACT_ATOMS: atom_id res chain seq x y z
N ALA A 1 -5.13 5.52 7.70
CA ALA A 1 -4.67 6.80 8.27
C ALA A 1 -3.22 6.94 7.91
N ASP A 2 -2.30 6.19 8.51
CA ASP A 2 -1.06 5.80 7.81
C ASP A 2 -0.37 4.62 8.53
N ASP A 3 0.11 3.60 7.82
CA ASP A 3 -0.86 2.57 7.42
C ASP A 3 -1.11 1.36 8.37
N LYS A 4 -0.94 1.53 9.68
CA LYS A 4 -1.33 0.44 10.62
C LYS A 4 -2.83 0.11 10.54
N ALA A 5 -3.65 1.08 10.18
CA ALA A 5 -5.09 0.91 10.04
C ALA A 5 -5.48 0.13 8.77
N GLY A 6 -4.78 0.31 7.64
CA GLY A 6 -5.00 -0.48 6.43
C GLY A 6 -4.67 -1.95 6.66
N ILE A 7 -3.56 -2.25 7.33
CA ILE A 7 -3.22 -3.62 7.76
C ILE A 7 -4.36 -4.22 8.62
N ALA A 8 -4.85 -3.47 9.61
CA ALA A 8 -5.95 -3.92 10.47
C ALA A 8 -7.26 -4.14 9.70
N THR A 9 -7.52 -3.34 8.66
CA THR A 9 -8.70 -3.47 7.80
C THR A 9 -8.69 -4.79 7.04
N HIS A 10 -7.55 -5.17 6.45
CA HIS A 10 -7.42 -6.48 5.80
C HIS A 10 -7.61 -7.62 6.82
N LEU A 11 -6.99 -7.54 8.00
CA LEU A 11 -7.19 -8.55 9.07
C LEU A 11 -8.66 -8.68 9.47
N ALA A 12 -9.40 -7.57 9.58
CA ALA A 12 -10.81 -7.57 9.89
C ALA A 12 -11.63 -8.27 8.78
N ALA A 13 -11.29 -8.04 7.50
CA ALA A 13 -11.93 -8.73 6.38
C ALA A 13 -11.72 -10.26 6.44
N PHE A 14 -10.50 -10.73 6.72
CA PHE A 14 -10.24 -12.16 6.94
C PHE A 14 -11.10 -12.72 8.07
N ARG A 15 -11.19 -11.99 9.20
CA ARG A 15 -11.99 -12.40 10.36
C ARG A 15 -13.49 -12.46 10.04
N ALA A 16 -14.01 -11.51 9.26
CA ALA A 16 -15.41 -11.50 8.82
C ALA A 16 -15.76 -12.74 7.98
N HIS A 17 -14.78 -13.30 7.27
CA HIS A 17 -14.91 -14.57 6.54
C HIS A 17 -14.51 -15.81 7.36
N GLY A 18 -14.39 -15.70 8.69
CA GLY A 18 -13.97 -16.82 9.53
C GLY A 18 -12.57 -17.37 9.19
N GLY A 19 -11.69 -16.51 8.66
CA GLY A 19 -10.35 -16.88 8.18
C GLY A 19 -10.33 -17.61 6.83
N LYS A 20 -11.48 -17.72 6.14
CA LYS A 20 -11.62 -18.44 4.87
C LYS A 20 -12.27 -17.54 3.82
N PRO A 21 -11.54 -16.55 3.28
CA PRO A 21 -12.06 -15.72 2.20
C PRO A 21 -12.44 -16.60 0.99
N PRO A 22 -13.42 -16.16 0.19
CA PRO A 22 -13.89 -16.92 -0.98
C PRO A 22 -12.89 -16.96 -2.14
N VAL A 23 -11.75 -16.27 -2.00
CA VAL A 23 -10.68 -16.14 -3.00
C VAL A 23 -9.33 -16.42 -2.35
N GLY A 24 -8.33 -16.77 -3.17
CA GLY A 24 -6.94 -16.79 -2.71
C GLY A 24 -6.48 -15.37 -2.35
N VAL A 25 -5.78 -15.22 -1.23
CA VAL A 25 -5.25 -13.92 -0.80
C VAL A 25 -3.79 -14.07 -0.41
N THR A 26 -2.94 -13.28 -1.07
CA THR A 26 -1.54 -13.08 -0.68
C THR A 26 -1.44 -11.72 0.02
N VAL A 27 -0.87 -11.70 1.22
CA VAL A 27 -0.66 -10.46 1.98
C VAL A 27 0.83 -10.08 1.88
N PHE A 28 1.09 -8.88 1.38
CA PHE A 28 2.42 -8.28 1.36
C PHE A 28 2.38 -6.99 2.19
N VAL A 29 3.27 -6.88 3.16
CA VAL A 29 3.42 -5.70 4.02
C VAL A 29 4.88 -5.31 4.01
N GLU A 30 5.16 -4.05 3.74
CA GLU A 30 6.48 -3.46 3.77
C GLU A 30 6.53 -2.36 4.85
N GLY A 31 7.71 -1.80 5.13
CA GLY A 31 7.92 -0.92 6.30
C GLY A 31 8.74 0.33 6.01
N GLU A 32 9.05 0.59 4.75
CA GLU A 32 9.87 1.70 4.25
C GLU A 32 9.05 2.73 3.45
N GLU A 33 7.71 2.63 3.40
CA GLU A 33 6.81 3.54 2.67
C GLU A 33 7.15 5.01 2.96
N GLU A 34 7.21 5.36 4.25
CA GLU A 34 7.50 6.70 4.77
C GLU A 34 8.93 7.18 4.46
N SER A 35 9.77 6.30 3.91
CA SER A 35 11.14 6.56 3.44
C SER A 35 11.27 6.43 1.92
N GLY A 36 10.16 6.36 1.19
CA GLY A 36 10.10 6.24 -0.26
C GLY A 36 10.29 4.82 -0.80
N SER A 37 10.13 3.80 0.04
CA SER A 37 10.16 2.37 -0.34
C SER A 37 11.40 1.93 -1.15
N PRO A 38 12.65 2.26 -0.74
CA PRO A 38 13.85 2.00 -1.53
C PRO A 38 14.06 0.53 -1.90
N SER A 39 13.59 -0.42 -1.09
CA SER A 39 13.74 -1.86 -1.36
C SER A 39 12.59 -2.47 -2.17
N LEU A 40 11.45 -1.78 -2.31
CA LEU A 40 10.19 -2.37 -2.78
C LEU A 40 10.31 -2.95 -4.19
N SER A 41 10.83 -2.19 -5.15
CA SER A 41 10.98 -2.64 -6.55
C SER A 41 11.81 -3.93 -6.67
N ARG A 42 12.88 -4.04 -5.87
CA ARG A 42 13.73 -5.23 -5.81
C ARG A 42 12.97 -6.43 -5.21
N LEU A 43 12.22 -6.23 -4.14
CA LEU A 43 11.43 -7.27 -3.48
C LEU A 43 10.32 -7.80 -4.41
N LEU A 44 9.57 -6.91 -5.06
CA LEU A 44 8.53 -7.30 -6.02
C LEU A 44 9.11 -8.09 -7.19
N SER A 45 10.30 -7.70 -7.68
CA SER A 45 11.00 -8.44 -8.74
C SER A 45 11.45 -9.84 -8.28
N ALA A 46 12.01 -9.94 -7.07
CA ALA A 46 12.52 -11.19 -6.53
C ALA A 46 11.41 -12.19 -6.15
N HIS A 47 10.23 -11.71 -5.77
CA HIS A 47 9.10 -12.51 -5.32
C HIS A 47 7.91 -12.50 -6.29
N ARG A 48 8.15 -12.11 -7.55
CA ARG A 48 7.12 -11.92 -8.58
C ARG A 48 6.14 -13.08 -8.69
N ASP A 49 6.65 -14.32 -8.68
CA ASP A 49 5.82 -15.49 -8.91
C ASP A 49 4.87 -15.80 -7.75
N VAL A 50 5.30 -15.53 -6.51
CA VAL A 50 4.45 -15.75 -5.31
C VAL A 50 3.52 -14.56 -5.03
N LEU A 51 3.86 -13.38 -5.54
CA LEU A 51 3.06 -12.15 -5.42
C LEU A 51 2.12 -11.92 -6.61
N ALA A 52 2.17 -12.76 -7.64
CA ALA A 52 1.27 -12.65 -8.79
C ALA A 52 -0.20 -12.75 -8.34
N ALA A 53 -1.01 -11.79 -8.79
CA ALA A 53 -2.43 -11.71 -8.45
C ALA A 53 -3.24 -11.10 -9.60
N ASP A 54 -4.52 -11.46 -9.69
CA ASP A 54 -5.45 -10.88 -10.67
C ASP A 54 -5.85 -9.44 -10.30
N VAL A 55 -5.86 -9.12 -9.00
CA VAL A 55 -6.24 -7.83 -8.44
C VAL A 55 -5.32 -7.49 -7.27
N ILE A 56 -4.93 -6.21 -7.19
CA ILE A 56 -4.22 -5.63 -6.05
C ILE A 56 -5.16 -4.67 -5.34
N VAL A 57 -5.27 -4.81 -4.02
CA VAL A 57 -6.06 -3.92 -3.16
C VAL A 57 -5.12 -3.32 -2.13
N ILE A 58 -5.06 -1.99 -2.07
CA ILE A 58 -4.24 -1.23 -1.13
C ILE A 58 -5.19 -0.38 -0.28
N ALA A 59 -5.14 -0.55 1.04
CA ALA A 59 -6.00 0.15 1.99
C ALA A 59 -5.34 1.41 2.57
N ASP A 60 -4.64 2.15 1.72
CA ASP A 60 -3.77 3.26 2.09
C ASP A 60 -4.13 4.53 1.30
N SER A 61 -5.41 4.90 1.37
CA SER A 61 -5.93 6.10 0.74
C SER A 61 -7.09 6.64 1.56
N ASP A 62 -7.27 7.95 1.51
CA ASP A 62 -8.36 8.61 2.18
C ASP A 62 -9.62 8.72 1.31
N ASN A 63 -10.75 8.94 1.98
CA ASN A 63 -11.97 9.36 1.30
C ASN A 63 -11.93 10.86 1.01
N TRP A 64 -12.44 11.27 -0.16
CA TRP A 64 -12.60 12.70 -0.47
C TRP A 64 -13.69 13.38 0.38
N SER A 65 -14.59 12.58 0.97
CA SER A 65 -15.70 13.00 1.82
C SER A 65 -15.84 12.07 3.02
N THR A 66 -16.34 12.58 4.15
CA THR A 66 -16.71 11.77 5.32
C THR A 66 -18.06 11.07 5.15
N ASP A 67 -18.88 11.49 4.19
CA ASP A 67 -20.24 10.98 3.98
C ASP A 67 -20.31 9.99 2.82
N ILE A 68 -19.41 10.14 1.83
CA ILE A 68 -19.39 9.36 0.60
C ILE A 68 -18.06 8.60 0.51
N PRO A 69 -18.07 7.25 0.46
CA PRO A 69 -16.85 6.47 0.31
C PRO A 69 -16.22 6.68 -1.06
N SER A 70 -14.89 6.55 -1.11
CA SER A 70 -14.08 6.76 -2.29
C SER A 70 -13.45 5.45 -2.75
N LEU A 71 -13.25 5.32 -4.06
CA LEU A 71 -12.42 4.28 -4.65
C LEU A 71 -11.30 4.95 -5.43
N THR A 72 -10.10 4.94 -4.86
CA THR A 72 -8.90 5.47 -5.51
C THR A 72 -8.33 4.42 -6.45
N VAL A 73 -8.24 4.76 -7.73
CA VAL A 73 -7.69 3.87 -8.78
C VAL A 73 -6.34 4.34 -9.31
N SER A 74 -5.91 5.55 -8.95
CA SER A 74 -4.66 6.15 -9.39
C SER A 74 -4.19 7.21 -8.41
N LEU A 75 -2.86 7.33 -8.26
CA LEU A 75 -2.20 8.39 -7.51
C LEU A 75 -1.26 9.17 -8.43
N ARG A 76 -0.92 10.40 -8.04
CA ARG A 76 0.14 11.17 -8.71
C ARG A 76 1.50 10.62 -8.29
N GLY A 77 2.50 10.78 -9.17
CA GLY A 77 3.89 10.61 -8.77
C GLY A 77 4.37 11.75 -7.86
N LEU A 78 5.48 11.53 -7.17
CA LEU A 78 6.17 12.50 -6.35
C LEU A 78 7.62 12.65 -6.83
N ALA A 79 8.13 13.88 -6.82
CA ALA A 79 9.54 14.18 -7.04
C ALA A 79 10.05 14.94 -5.81
N ASP A 80 11.03 14.38 -5.12
CA ASP A 80 11.71 15.00 -4.00
C ASP A 80 13.06 15.58 -4.47
N CYS A 81 13.41 16.77 -4.00
CA CYS A 81 14.67 17.42 -4.36
C CYS A 81 15.28 18.21 -3.20
N VAL A 82 16.61 18.10 -3.09
CA VAL A 82 17.40 18.87 -2.14
C VAL A 82 18.22 19.89 -2.92
N VAL A 83 18.09 21.17 -2.56
CA VAL A 83 18.87 22.27 -3.13
C VAL A 83 19.79 22.82 -2.05
N GLU A 84 21.10 22.66 -2.24
CA GLU A 84 22.12 23.19 -1.34
C GLU A 84 22.82 24.39 -2.00
N VAL A 85 22.99 25.47 -1.24
CA VAL A 85 23.68 26.68 -1.69
C VAL A 85 24.78 27.01 -0.69
N ALA A 86 26.02 27.06 -1.16
CA ALA A 86 27.16 27.52 -0.38
C ALA A 86 27.69 28.86 -0.94
N THR A 87 27.98 29.78 -0.04
CA THR A 87 28.65 31.06 -0.35
C THR A 87 30.00 31.10 0.40
N LEU A 88 30.87 32.05 0.02
CA LEU A 88 32.25 32.18 0.55
C LEU A 88 32.36 32.15 2.08
#